data_AF-A0A7S1M409-F1
#
_entry.id   AF-A0A7S1M409-F1
#
_cell.length_a   1.000
_cell.length_b   1.000
_cell.length_c   1.000
_cell.angle_alpha   90.00
_cell.angle_beta   90.00
_cell.angle_gamma   90.00
#
_symmetry.space_group_name_H-M   'P 1'
#
loop_
_entity.id
_entity.type
_entity.pdbx_description
1 polymer ?
#
loop_
_entity_poly.entity_id
_entity_poly.type
_entity_poly.pdbx_seq_one_letter_code
_entity_poly.pdbx_strand_id
1 'polypeptide(L)'
;FLYFIGRHAGMVDIDAGEFSFSSNFDSGNLADVVTEDPDGIDPTDAAIGPTAPLSLPRRSGGTVRQFYLSIAPDGAGTHYETGQRSWFYFSVQQTEPVRPPSSRASVASSSANAPRPSAGPSSSAAPGTGMPRRTGSVRRPAPPVQCRFTIVNLSAANRIFDYDNRPVFRTESDPRWQRLPRPLDVVVRFPDGTSKSLSDSSQLAAPGPQVAAAGSASSYARKLNRKVERSTLRISWTFAFTRPDEVAYFAMCYPYSYKHQLGAIDKWQARAGAADGIFFHREVLALSLQGRVVDLLTLTGTNGASEDREPHCSGTTPVRTPGAERPPLFPAKPYVLLTARVHPGETPASHVLQGVVDFLLSSDSRAAALRKHYVFKIVPMINPDGVALGHYR
;
A
#
# COMPACT_ATOMS: atom_id res chain seq x y z
N PHE A 1 -3.69 -21.09 21.51
CA PHE A 1 -3.27 -21.30 20.12
C PHE A 1 -2.52 -20.06 19.63
N LEU A 2 -1.23 -19.94 19.96
CA LEU A 2 -0.34 -18.98 19.29
C LEU A 2 0.14 -19.66 18.02
N TYR A 3 -0.46 -19.33 16.87
CA TYR A 3 0.07 -19.77 15.59
C TYR A 3 1.34 -18.96 15.30
N PHE A 4 2.40 -19.69 14.94
CA PHE A 4 3.66 -19.17 14.43
C PHE A 4 3.39 -18.04 13.41
N ILE A 5 3.84 -16.82 13.73
CA ILE A 5 4.04 -15.76 12.73
C ILE A 5 5.36 -16.11 12.01
N GLY A 6 5.32 -17.13 11.16
CA GLY A 6 6.35 -17.27 10.13
C GLY A 6 6.32 -16.02 9.27
N ARG A 7 7.49 -15.50 8.86
CA ARG A 7 7.59 -14.36 7.93
C ARG A 7 6.65 -14.61 6.75
N HIS A 8 5.64 -13.76 6.59
CA HIS A 8 4.74 -13.79 5.45
C HIS A 8 5.56 -13.45 4.19
N ALA A 9 5.45 -14.27 3.14
CA ALA A 9 6.34 -14.15 1.97
C ALA A 9 6.15 -12.85 1.16
N GLY A 10 5.07 -12.10 1.40
CA GLY A 10 4.82 -10.77 0.82
C GLY A 10 5.30 -9.60 1.68
N MET A 11 5.79 -9.85 2.90
CA MET A 11 6.33 -8.84 3.82
C MET A 11 7.85 -9.01 3.92
N VAL A 12 8.58 -8.24 3.12
CA VAL A 12 10.02 -8.38 2.98
C VAL A 12 10.73 -7.03 3.14
N ASP A 13 11.98 -7.10 3.57
CA ASP A 13 12.96 -6.01 3.50
C ASP A 13 14.12 -6.55 2.65
N ILE A 14 14.40 -5.93 1.51
CA ILE A 14 15.38 -6.40 0.51
C ILE A 14 16.41 -5.30 0.26
N ASP A 15 17.70 -5.66 0.39
CA ASP A 15 18.83 -4.82 0.00
C ASP A 15 19.25 -5.17 -1.43
N ALA A 16 19.25 -4.16 -2.31
CA ALA A 16 19.62 -4.25 -3.71
C ALA A 16 20.76 -3.26 -4.04
N GLY A 17 21.75 -3.16 -3.14
CA GLY A 17 22.96 -2.37 -3.32
C GLY A 17 22.78 -0.94 -2.80
N GLU A 18 22.65 0.04 -3.69
CA GLU A 18 22.39 1.44 -3.32
C GLU A 18 20.90 1.72 -3.02
N PHE A 19 20.09 0.66 -2.92
CA PHE A 19 18.65 0.75 -2.76
C PHE A 19 18.14 -0.31 -1.80
N SER A 20 17.20 0.07 -0.93
CA SER A 20 16.42 -0.85 -0.12
C SER A 20 14.96 -0.84 -0.56
N PHE A 21 14.35 -2.01 -0.58
CA PHE A 21 12.93 -2.22 -0.87
C PHE A 21 12.26 -2.78 0.38
N SER A 22 11.04 -2.35 0.66
CA SER A 22 10.26 -2.92 1.75
C SER A 22 8.79 -3.07 1.38
N SER A 23 8.19 -4.15 1.81
CA SER A 23 6.74 -4.36 1.88
C SER A 23 6.31 -4.77 3.29
N ASN A 24 7.19 -4.59 4.28
CA ASN A 24 7.00 -4.98 5.67
C ASN A 24 6.11 -3.97 6.42
N PHE A 25 4.90 -3.76 5.91
CA PHE A 25 3.90 -2.87 6.46
C PHE A 25 2.49 -3.32 6.04
N ASP A 26 1.46 -2.77 6.68
CA ASP A 26 0.05 -3.12 6.44
C ASP A 26 -0.31 -2.99 4.95
N SER A 27 -0.87 -4.06 4.39
CA SER A 27 -1.22 -4.20 2.97
C SER A 27 -0.02 -4.22 2.02
N GLY A 28 1.21 -4.31 2.51
CA GLY A 28 2.40 -4.47 1.68
C GLY A 28 2.43 -5.82 0.97
N ASN A 29 2.87 -5.82 -0.28
CA ASN A 29 3.13 -7.05 -1.05
C ASN A 29 4.27 -6.83 -2.05
N LEU A 30 5.37 -7.53 -1.79
CA LEU A 30 6.54 -7.72 -2.64
C LEU A 30 7.19 -9.05 -2.22
N ALA A 31 7.59 -9.88 -3.18
CA ALA A 31 8.25 -11.15 -2.89
C ALA A 31 9.77 -11.09 -3.07
N ASP A 32 10.23 -10.49 -4.17
CA ASP A 32 11.64 -10.48 -4.53
C ASP A 32 12.01 -9.30 -5.44
N VAL A 33 13.28 -8.94 -5.43
CA VAL A 33 13.87 -7.90 -6.28
C VAL A 33 15.24 -8.37 -6.78
N VAL A 34 15.40 -8.38 -8.11
CA VAL A 34 16.67 -8.69 -8.77
C VAL A 34 17.07 -7.57 -9.72
N THR A 35 18.36 -7.47 -10.03
CA THR A 35 18.93 -6.42 -10.90
C THR A 35 19.17 -6.88 -12.33
N GLU A 36 19.05 -8.19 -12.59
CA GLU A 36 19.14 -8.82 -13.91
C GLU A 36 17.77 -9.36 -14.31
N ASP A 37 17.39 -9.26 -15.59
CA ASP A 37 16.09 -9.79 -16.02
C ASP A 37 16.09 -11.32 -15.87
N PRO A 38 15.20 -11.91 -15.02
CA PRO A 38 15.16 -13.36 -14.81
C PRO A 38 14.87 -14.14 -16.10
N ASP A 39 14.33 -13.46 -17.11
CA ASP A 39 13.95 -14.06 -18.38
C ASP A 39 14.99 -13.86 -19.49
N GLY A 40 16.10 -13.19 -19.18
CA GLY A 40 17.16 -12.89 -20.15
C GLY A 40 16.71 -11.99 -21.30
N ILE A 41 15.62 -11.24 -21.12
CA ILE A 41 15.12 -10.28 -22.12
C ILE A 41 16.01 -9.04 -22.06
N ASP A 42 16.70 -8.74 -23.17
CA ASP A 42 17.55 -7.55 -23.24
C ASP A 42 16.67 -6.29 -23.15
N PRO A 43 16.88 -5.39 -22.16
CA PRO A 43 16.14 -4.14 -22.04
C PRO A 43 16.29 -3.21 -23.26
N THR A 44 17.24 -3.47 -24.16
CA THR A 44 17.45 -2.72 -25.41
C THR A 44 16.67 -3.24 -26.62
N ASP A 45 16.18 -4.50 -26.59
CA ASP A 45 15.42 -5.10 -27.70
C ASP A 45 13.95 -4.65 -27.74
N ALA A 46 13.43 -4.14 -26.62
CA ALA A 46 12.18 -3.42 -26.63
C ALA A 46 12.47 -1.96 -26.96
N ALA A 47 12.05 -1.51 -28.14
CA ALA A 47 12.10 -0.12 -28.59
C ALA A 47 11.32 0.80 -27.63
N ILE A 48 11.93 1.15 -26.50
CA ILE A 48 11.29 1.90 -25.42
C ILE A 48 12.07 3.20 -25.28
N GLY A 49 11.61 4.21 -26.04
CA GLY A 49 12.02 5.58 -25.81
C GLY A 49 11.80 5.97 -24.35
N PRO A 50 12.60 6.92 -23.81
CA PRO A 50 12.44 7.37 -22.44
C PRO A 50 11.00 7.81 -22.22
N THR A 51 10.31 7.15 -21.29
CA THR A 51 9.11 7.69 -20.66
C THR A 51 9.49 9.07 -20.14
N ALA A 52 8.93 10.10 -20.75
CA ALA A 52 9.30 11.48 -20.47
C ALA A 52 9.19 11.73 -18.95
N PRO A 53 10.28 12.11 -18.26
CA PRO A 53 10.11 12.79 -16.99
C PRO A 53 9.56 14.18 -17.28
N LEU A 54 8.83 14.73 -16.32
CA LEU A 54 8.81 16.18 -16.07
C LEU A 54 10.14 16.78 -16.54
N SER A 55 10.08 17.67 -17.52
CA SER A 55 11.22 18.19 -18.28
C SER A 55 12.40 18.60 -17.38
N LEU A 56 13.33 17.68 -17.17
CA LEU A 56 14.66 17.97 -16.66
C LEU A 56 15.65 17.61 -17.77
N PRO A 57 16.63 18.49 -18.05
CA PRO A 57 17.45 18.35 -19.24
C PRO A 57 18.25 17.04 -19.19
N ARG A 58 18.13 16.26 -20.28
CA ARG A 58 18.98 15.10 -20.59
C ARG A 58 20.45 15.54 -20.51
N ARG A 59 21.08 15.37 -19.35
CA ARG A 59 22.52 15.25 -19.26
C ARG A 59 22.86 13.80 -19.55
N SER A 60 23.19 13.56 -20.82
CA SER A 60 23.83 12.36 -21.36
C SER A 60 24.96 11.88 -20.43
N GLY A 61 24.81 10.67 -19.86
CA GLY A 61 25.88 9.98 -19.12
C GLY A 61 25.46 9.17 -17.88
N GLY A 62 24.23 9.27 -17.39
CA GLY A 62 23.78 8.51 -16.21
C GLY A 62 23.26 7.11 -16.53
N THR A 63 23.80 6.06 -15.90
CA THR A 63 23.28 4.69 -15.97
C THR A 63 21.93 4.59 -15.27
N VAL A 64 20.87 4.22 -16.01
CA VAL A 64 19.55 3.89 -15.43
C VAL A 64 19.67 2.59 -14.65
N ARG A 65 19.36 2.62 -13.35
CA ARG A 65 19.31 1.41 -12.52
C ARG A 65 18.08 0.60 -12.88
N GLN A 66 18.21 -0.72 -13.01
CA GLN A 66 17.10 -1.60 -13.36
C GLN A 66 16.78 -2.55 -12.22
N PHE A 67 15.49 -2.73 -11.95
CA PHE A 67 14.99 -3.63 -10.92
C PHE A 67 13.81 -4.43 -11.49
N TYR A 68 13.88 -5.74 -11.30
CA TYR A 68 12.83 -6.70 -11.66
C TYR A 68 12.22 -7.24 -10.39
N LEU A 69 10.91 -7.09 -10.25
CA LEU A 69 10.17 -7.29 -9.01
C LEU A 69 9.19 -8.44 -9.19
N SER A 70 9.14 -9.32 -8.21
CA SER A 70 8.15 -10.39 -8.13
C SER A 70 7.13 -10.07 -7.03
N ILE A 71 5.85 -10.28 -7.31
CA ILE A 71 4.75 -10.15 -6.35
C ILE A 71 4.45 -11.51 -5.73
N ALA A 72 4.18 -11.57 -4.42
CA ALA A 72 3.83 -12.81 -3.75
C ALA A 72 2.41 -13.26 -4.13
N PRO A 73 2.14 -14.58 -4.20
CA PRO A 73 0.78 -15.05 -4.41
C PRO A 73 -0.11 -14.77 -3.19
N ASP A 74 -1.42 -14.66 -3.40
CA ASP A 74 -2.36 -14.64 -2.26
C ASP A 74 -2.20 -15.91 -1.43
N GLY A 75 -2.14 -15.75 -0.10
CA GLY A 75 -1.94 -16.87 0.83
C GLY A 75 -0.57 -17.53 0.80
N ALA A 76 0.46 -16.88 0.22
CA ALA A 76 1.81 -17.43 0.07
C ALA A 76 2.35 -18.19 1.30
N GLY A 77 2.82 -19.42 1.09
CA GLY A 77 3.38 -20.26 2.14
C GLY A 77 2.34 -20.91 3.08
N THR A 78 1.05 -20.83 2.76
CA THR A 78 -0.04 -21.46 3.52
C THR A 78 -0.81 -22.47 2.66
N HIS A 79 -1.64 -23.31 3.28
CA HIS A 79 -2.53 -24.21 2.54
C HIS A 79 -3.69 -23.49 1.82
N TYR A 80 -3.82 -22.17 2.00
CA TYR A 80 -4.74 -21.31 1.27
C TYR A 80 -4.09 -20.61 0.07
N GLU A 81 -2.82 -20.90 -0.24
CA GLU A 81 -2.11 -20.26 -1.35
C GLU A 81 -2.85 -20.42 -2.68
N THR A 82 -3.00 -19.32 -3.42
CA THR A 82 -3.58 -19.33 -4.77
C THR A 82 -2.59 -18.82 -5.80
N GLY A 83 -2.87 -19.02 -7.09
CA GLY A 83 -2.03 -18.46 -8.16
C GLY A 83 -2.20 -16.95 -8.41
N GLN A 84 -3.03 -16.25 -7.61
CA GLN A 84 -3.36 -14.83 -7.84
C GLN A 84 -2.20 -13.92 -7.43
N ARG A 85 -1.77 -13.07 -8.36
CA ARG A 85 -0.72 -12.06 -8.20
C ARG A 85 -1.19 -10.77 -8.88
N SER A 86 -1.85 -9.89 -8.15
CA SER A 86 -2.37 -8.63 -8.73
C SER A 86 -2.02 -7.44 -7.87
N TRP A 87 -2.29 -7.54 -6.56
CA TRP A 87 -1.99 -6.48 -5.62
C TRP A 87 -0.49 -6.38 -5.36
N PHE A 88 0.05 -5.18 -5.51
CA PHE A 88 1.40 -4.84 -5.05
C PHE A 88 1.35 -3.54 -4.26
N TYR A 89 2.16 -3.47 -3.22
CA TYR A 89 2.38 -2.26 -2.46
C TYR A 89 3.73 -2.37 -1.76
N PHE A 90 4.68 -1.53 -2.15
CA PHE A 90 6.04 -1.56 -1.62
C PHE A 90 6.63 -0.15 -1.55
N SER A 91 7.67 0.02 -0.76
CA SER A 91 8.50 1.20 -0.70
C SER A 91 9.89 0.93 -1.27
N VAL A 92 10.54 1.97 -1.76
CA VAL A 92 11.91 1.98 -2.24
C VAL A 92 12.61 3.19 -1.65
N GLN A 93 13.79 2.99 -1.10
CA GLN A 93 14.65 4.05 -0.59
C GLN A 93 16.02 3.93 -1.24
N GLN A 94 16.59 5.06 -1.67
CA GLN A 94 18.01 5.09 -2.02
C GLN A 94 18.82 5.12 -0.72
N THR A 95 19.63 4.09 -0.48
CA THR A 95 20.52 4.02 0.69
C THR A 95 21.86 4.69 0.35
N GLU A 96 22.44 5.46 1.29
CA GLU A 96 23.83 5.89 1.11
C GLU A 96 24.73 4.63 1.05
N PRO A 97 25.73 4.59 0.14
CA PRO A 97 26.65 3.46 0.08
C PRO A 97 27.35 3.32 1.43
N VAL A 98 27.26 2.12 2.02
CA VAL A 98 27.97 1.79 3.26
C VAL A 98 29.46 2.02 3.01
N ARG A 99 30.03 3.09 3.59
CA ARG A 99 31.47 3.30 3.55
C ARG A 99 32.15 2.13 4.25
N PRO A 100 33.13 1.45 3.63
CA PRO A 100 33.91 0.46 4.36
C PRO A 100 34.62 1.17 5.54
N PRO A 101 34.79 0.51 6.68
CA PRO A 101 35.47 1.09 7.83
C PRO A 101 36.87 1.54 7.40
N SER A 102 37.18 2.82 7.60
CA SER A 102 38.48 3.38 7.25
C SER A 102 39.56 2.64 8.03
N SER A 103 40.43 1.91 7.34
CA SER A 103 41.63 1.32 7.93
C SER A 103 42.61 2.43 8.31
N ARG A 104 42.42 3.02 9.48
CA ARG A 104 43.45 3.77 10.20
C ARG A 104 43.45 3.31 11.65
N ALA A 105 44.01 2.12 11.86
CA ALA A 105 44.51 1.73 13.16
C ALA A 105 45.79 2.55 13.43
N SER A 106 45.66 3.62 14.21
CA SER A 106 46.82 4.25 14.84
C SER A 106 47.17 3.45 16.08
N VAL A 107 48.32 2.76 16.02
CA VAL A 107 48.99 2.12 17.15
C VAL A 107 49.25 3.18 18.22
N ALA A 108 48.64 3.03 19.40
CA ALA A 108 48.98 3.82 20.58
C ALA A 108 49.76 2.91 21.54
N SER A 109 51.08 3.10 21.59
CA SER A 109 51.96 2.52 22.59
C SER A 109 51.86 3.32 23.89
N SER A 110 51.64 2.62 24.99
CA SER A 110 51.62 3.11 26.36
C SER A 110 53.02 3.38 26.92
N SER A 111 53.23 4.53 27.58
CA SER A 111 54.13 4.64 28.74
C SER A 111 53.74 5.85 29.61
N ALA A 112 53.95 5.70 30.91
CA ALA A 112 53.40 6.51 31.99
C ALA A 112 54.45 7.45 32.66
N ASN A 113 53.93 8.33 33.53
CA ASN A 113 54.56 9.08 34.65
C ASN A 113 55.22 10.47 34.41
N ALA A 114 54.47 11.53 34.79
CA ALA A 114 54.72 12.63 35.78
C ALA A 114 56.16 13.15 36.12
N PRO A 115 56.36 14.33 36.77
CA PRO A 115 55.49 15.53 36.99
C PRO A 115 56.17 16.90 36.67
N ARG A 116 55.40 17.98 36.86
CA ARG A 116 55.68 19.44 36.70
C ARG A 116 56.99 20.00 37.31
N PRO A 117 57.42 21.20 36.86
CA PRO A 117 57.30 22.37 37.75
C PRO A 117 56.80 23.67 37.08
N SER A 118 56.49 24.63 37.95
CA SER A 118 55.89 25.97 37.79
C SER A 118 56.85 27.07 37.29
N ALA A 119 56.34 28.09 36.58
CA ALA A 119 56.71 29.51 36.76
C ALA A 119 55.86 30.47 35.90
N GLY A 120 55.18 31.43 36.56
CA GLY A 120 55.26 32.89 36.34
C GLY A 120 54.75 33.57 35.05
N PRO A 121 54.39 34.88 35.11
CA PRO A 121 53.32 35.47 34.28
C PRO A 121 53.78 36.56 33.29
N SER A 122 52.97 36.86 32.26
CA SER A 122 52.87 38.12 31.47
C SER A 122 52.12 37.83 30.16
N SER A 123 51.48 38.73 29.42
CA SER A 123 50.84 40.03 29.63
C SER A 123 50.05 40.31 28.33
N SER A 124 48.85 40.88 28.45
CA SER A 124 48.12 41.73 27.47
C SER A 124 48.41 41.64 25.96
N ALA A 125 47.38 41.29 25.16
CA ALA A 125 46.92 42.08 24.00
C ALA A 125 45.60 41.51 23.42
N ALA A 126 44.60 42.38 23.24
CA ALA A 126 43.38 42.13 22.46
C ALA A 126 43.51 42.81 21.06
N PRO A 127 42.50 42.76 20.18
CA PRO A 127 42.26 41.69 19.21
C PRO A 127 42.48 42.14 17.76
N GLY A 128 43.05 41.26 16.93
CA GLY A 128 43.13 41.46 15.48
C GLY A 128 41.91 40.88 14.76
N THR A 129 41.10 41.74 14.17
CA THR A 129 39.97 41.41 13.30
C THR A 129 40.44 40.68 12.04
N GLY A 130 40.22 39.37 11.99
CA GLY A 130 40.39 38.54 10.79
C GLY A 130 39.26 37.52 10.72
N MET A 131 38.15 37.89 10.07
CA MET A 131 37.10 36.94 9.69
C MET A 131 37.72 35.90 8.73
N PRO A 132 37.74 34.60 9.05
CA PRO A 132 37.97 33.59 8.03
C PRO A 132 36.67 33.51 7.21
N ARG A 133 36.75 33.90 5.94
CA ARG A 133 35.71 33.58 4.94
C ARG A 133 35.50 32.07 4.96
N ARG A 134 34.43 31.60 5.61
CA ARG A 134 33.88 30.27 5.38
C ARG A 134 33.39 30.28 3.93
N THR A 135 34.23 29.80 3.02
CA THR A 135 33.77 29.29 1.73
C THR A 135 32.96 28.04 2.05
N GLY A 136 31.69 28.24 2.40
CA GLY A 136 30.72 27.16 2.42
C GLY A 136 30.66 26.61 1.01
N SER A 137 31.32 25.48 0.76
CA SER A 137 31.08 24.66 -0.41
C SER A 137 29.59 24.34 -0.41
N VAL A 138 28.80 25.07 -1.19
CA VAL A 138 27.43 24.72 -1.51
C VAL A 138 27.52 23.35 -2.18
N ARG A 139 27.23 22.29 -1.41
CA ARG A 139 27.23 20.92 -1.91
C ARG A 139 26.19 20.89 -3.02
N ARG A 140 26.64 20.84 -4.28
CA ARG A 140 25.72 20.72 -5.42
C ARG A 140 24.83 19.52 -5.16
N PRO A 141 23.50 19.63 -5.36
CA PRO A 141 22.62 18.48 -5.22
C PRO A 141 23.16 17.36 -6.12
N ALA A 142 23.23 16.14 -5.57
CA ALA A 142 23.60 14.97 -6.34
C ALA A 142 22.65 14.87 -7.56
N PRO A 143 23.16 14.45 -8.74
CA PRO A 143 22.31 14.27 -9.89
C PRO A 143 21.20 13.26 -9.57
N PRO A 144 19.97 13.45 -10.09
CA PRO A 144 18.89 12.50 -9.88
C PRO A 144 19.30 11.08 -10.30
N VAL A 145 18.97 10.08 -9.48
CA VAL A 145 19.19 8.68 -9.83
C VAL A 145 17.94 8.14 -10.50
N GLN A 146 18.07 7.75 -11.76
CA GLN A 146 16.97 7.23 -12.56
C GLN A 146 16.89 5.71 -12.40
N CYS A 147 15.73 5.22 -11.98
CA CYS A 147 15.45 3.81 -11.79
C CYS A 147 14.33 3.36 -12.73
N ARG A 148 14.46 2.17 -13.29
CA ARG A 148 13.40 1.45 -14.02
C ARG A 148 12.98 0.26 -13.19
N PHE A 149 11.69 0.20 -12.88
CA PHE A 149 11.07 -0.91 -12.16
C PHE A 149 10.23 -1.72 -13.14
N THR A 150 10.34 -3.05 -13.06
CA THR A 150 9.56 -3.98 -13.87
C THR A 150 8.97 -5.05 -12.95
N ILE A 151 7.64 -5.09 -12.78
CA ILE A 151 7.01 -6.24 -12.14
C ILE A 151 6.87 -7.35 -13.18
N VAL A 152 7.35 -8.57 -12.89
CA VAL A 152 7.54 -9.62 -13.91
C VAL A 152 6.45 -10.70 -13.94
N ASN A 153 5.69 -10.85 -12.86
CA ASN A 153 4.87 -12.04 -12.61
C ASN A 153 3.41 -11.75 -12.22
N LEU A 154 2.82 -10.62 -12.62
CA LEU A 154 1.41 -10.38 -12.37
C LEU A 154 0.57 -11.43 -13.11
N SER A 155 -0.53 -11.86 -12.50
CA SER A 155 -1.53 -12.71 -13.15
C SER A 155 -2.08 -11.97 -14.37
N ALA A 156 -2.07 -12.62 -15.53
CA ALA A 156 -2.70 -12.06 -16.72
C ALA A 156 -4.23 -11.96 -16.52
N ALA A 157 -4.68 -10.79 -16.12
CA ALA A 157 -6.06 -10.36 -16.24
C ALA A 157 -6.12 -9.37 -17.40
N ASN A 158 -6.84 -9.73 -18.47
CA ASN A 158 -7.04 -8.83 -19.60
C ASN A 158 -7.57 -7.49 -19.06
N ARG A 159 -6.89 -6.39 -19.40
CA ARG A 159 -7.33 -5.01 -19.20
C ARG A 159 -7.18 -4.39 -17.81
N ILE A 160 -6.44 -5.01 -16.88
CA ILE A 160 -6.29 -4.45 -15.51
C ILE A 160 -5.61 -3.07 -15.47
N PHE A 161 -4.77 -2.77 -16.47
CA PHE A 161 -4.12 -1.45 -16.64
C PHE A 161 -4.63 -0.67 -17.88
N ASP A 162 -5.76 -1.09 -18.46
CA ASP A 162 -6.43 -0.31 -19.50
C ASP A 162 -7.15 0.93 -18.89
N TYR A 163 -7.64 1.83 -19.74
CA TYR A 163 -8.57 2.92 -19.37
C TYR A 163 -8.15 3.75 -18.14
N ASP A 164 -6.86 4.11 -18.06
CA ASP A 164 -6.28 4.94 -16.98
C ASP A 164 -6.19 4.28 -15.60
N ASN A 165 -6.35 2.95 -15.51
CA ASN A 165 -5.98 2.18 -14.33
C ASN A 165 -4.46 2.09 -14.19
N ARG A 166 -3.81 3.22 -13.92
CA ARG A 166 -2.37 3.30 -13.68
C ARG A 166 -2.08 3.09 -12.20
N PRO A 167 -0.99 2.38 -11.86
CA PRO A 167 -0.50 2.34 -10.50
C PRO A 167 -0.21 3.74 -9.98
N VAL A 168 -0.19 3.85 -8.66
CA VAL A 168 0.02 5.11 -7.96
C VAL A 168 1.35 5.10 -7.22
N PHE A 169 1.90 6.28 -7.03
CA PHE A 169 3.06 6.49 -6.20
C PHE A 169 2.87 7.69 -5.27
N ARG A 170 3.65 7.74 -4.21
CA ARG A 170 3.86 8.93 -3.38
C ARG A 170 5.29 8.89 -2.85
N THR A 171 5.78 9.99 -2.32
CA THR A 171 7.04 10.02 -1.57
C THR A 171 6.79 10.51 -0.15
N GLU A 172 7.80 10.45 0.71
CA GLU A 172 7.72 11.14 2.01
C GLU A 172 7.64 12.66 1.86
N SER A 173 8.26 13.21 0.80
CA SER A 173 8.28 14.65 0.53
C SER A 173 6.97 15.17 -0.08
N ASP A 174 6.28 14.37 -0.89
CA ASP A 174 4.91 14.61 -1.35
C ASP A 174 4.03 13.40 -1.01
N PRO A 175 3.33 13.42 0.14
CA PRO A 175 2.57 12.27 0.63
C PRO A 175 1.27 12.02 -0.16
N ARG A 176 0.94 12.86 -1.15
CA ARG A 176 -0.25 12.68 -1.97
C ARG A 176 0.00 11.58 -3.00
N TRP A 177 -0.93 10.64 -3.08
CA TRP A 177 -0.93 9.61 -4.11
C TRP A 177 -1.18 10.22 -5.50
N GLN A 178 -0.26 9.96 -6.42
CA GLN A 178 -0.28 10.41 -7.80
C GLN A 178 -0.23 9.19 -8.72
N ARG A 179 -0.88 9.27 -9.88
CA ARG A 179 -0.76 8.21 -10.89
C ARG A 179 0.64 8.26 -11.50
N LEU A 180 1.23 7.08 -11.77
CA LEU A 180 2.45 7.00 -12.56
C LEU A 180 2.25 7.67 -13.94
N PRO A 181 3.26 8.38 -14.47
CA PRO A 181 3.17 9.01 -15.77
C PRO A 181 3.06 7.98 -16.91
N ARG A 182 2.53 8.40 -18.06
CA ARG A 182 2.50 7.59 -19.28
C ARG A 182 3.74 7.83 -20.15
N PRO A 183 4.08 6.89 -21.05
CA PRO A 183 3.47 5.56 -21.19
C PRO A 183 3.87 4.62 -20.04
N LEU A 184 2.97 3.71 -19.67
CA LEU A 184 3.35 2.50 -18.94
C LEU A 184 3.70 1.45 -19.99
N ASP A 185 4.84 0.80 -19.83
CA ASP A 185 5.19 -0.33 -20.67
C ASP A 185 4.55 -1.59 -20.09
N VAL A 186 3.74 -2.27 -20.90
CA VAL A 186 2.92 -3.40 -20.47
C VAL A 186 3.12 -4.53 -21.47
N VAL A 187 3.56 -5.69 -21.00
CA VAL A 187 3.84 -6.85 -21.84
C VAL A 187 3.13 -8.07 -21.29
N VAL A 188 2.36 -8.77 -22.12
CA VAL A 188 1.82 -10.08 -21.78
C VAL A 188 2.81 -11.13 -22.24
N ARG A 189 3.21 -12.04 -21.35
CA ARG A 189 4.03 -13.19 -21.67
C ARG A 189 3.18 -14.46 -21.67
N PHE A 190 3.31 -15.24 -22.72
CA PHE A 190 2.58 -16.50 -22.89
C PHE A 190 3.42 -17.69 -22.42
N PRO A 191 2.79 -18.82 -22.07
CA PRO A 191 3.49 -20.04 -21.63
C PRO A 191 4.46 -20.60 -22.66
N ASP A 192 4.24 -20.35 -23.95
CA ASP A 192 5.13 -20.75 -25.04
C ASP A 192 6.40 -19.89 -25.15
N GLY A 193 6.62 -18.96 -24.21
CA GLY A 193 7.75 -18.04 -24.17
C GLY A 193 7.55 -16.78 -25.01
N THR A 194 6.51 -16.70 -25.84
CA THR A 194 6.23 -15.52 -26.67
C THR A 194 5.70 -14.36 -25.82
N SER A 195 5.87 -13.14 -26.33
CA SER A 195 5.45 -11.92 -25.63
C SER A 195 4.68 -10.99 -26.58
N LYS A 196 3.71 -10.26 -26.03
CA LYS A 196 2.94 -9.23 -26.75
C LYS A 196 2.96 -7.93 -25.95
N SER A 197 3.53 -6.87 -26.53
CA SER A 197 3.43 -5.54 -25.96
C SER A 197 2.02 -4.97 -26.14
N LEU A 198 1.54 -4.31 -25.10
CA LEU A 198 0.28 -3.56 -25.04
C LEU A 198 0.54 -2.06 -24.91
N SER A 199 1.80 -1.61 -25.02
CA SER A 199 2.13 -0.19 -24.96
C SER A 199 1.57 0.53 -26.19
N ASP A 200 0.74 1.53 -25.92
CA ASP A 200 0.05 2.39 -26.90
C ASP A 200 -1.00 1.70 -27.80
N SER A 201 -2.19 1.45 -27.23
CA SER A 201 -3.39 1.17 -28.03
C SER A 201 -4.37 2.33 -27.95
N SER A 202 -4.10 3.36 -28.76
CA SER A 202 -5.10 4.25 -29.36
C SER A 202 -6.13 3.51 -30.27
N GLN A 203 -6.23 2.18 -30.16
CA GLN A 203 -7.12 1.30 -30.92
C GLN A 203 -7.98 0.36 -30.02
N LEU A 204 -8.55 0.89 -28.95
CA LEU A 204 -9.59 0.20 -28.17
C LEU A 204 -10.89 1.00 -28.22
N ALA A 205 -11.47 1.12 -29.41
CA ALA A 205 -12.91 1.40 -29.53
C ALA A 205 -13.67 0.24 -28.87
N ALA A 206 -14.58 0.58 -27.97
CA ALA A 206 -15.36 -0.39 -27.21
C ALA A 206 -16.21 -1.28 -28.15
N PRO A 207 -16.23 -2.61 -27.99
CA PRO A 207 -17.48 -3.32 -28.16
C PRO A 207 -18.38 -2.94 -26.99
N GLY A 208 -19.63 -2.54 -27.29
CA GLY A 208 -20.65 -2.24 -26.29
C GLY A 208 -20.85 -3.38 -25.27
N PRO A 209 -21.57 -3.12 -24.17
CA PRO A 209 -21.73 -4.09 -23.09
C PRO A 209 -22.38 -5.38 -23.61
N GLN A 210 -21.59 -6.44 -23.72
CA GLN A 210 -22.13 -7.79 -23.84
C GLN A 210 -22.51 -8.28 -22.45
N VAL A 211 -23.82 -8.44 -22.25
CA VAL A 211 -24.39 -9.08 -21.07
C VAL A 211 -23.93 -10.54 -21.07
N ALA A 212 -22.96 -10.88 -20.23
CA ALA A 212 -22.60 -12.27 -20.00
C ALA A 212 -23.74 -12.94 -19.21
N ALA A 213 -24.43 -13.88 -19.84
CA ALA A 213 -25.44 -14.70 -19.20
C ALA A 213 -24.82 -15.47 -18.01
N ALA A 214 -25.56 -15.53 -16.91
CA ALA A 214 -25.18 -16.24 -15.68
C ALA A 214 -24.94 -17.73 -15.96
N GLY A 215 -23.67 -18.12 -16.04
CA GLY A 215 -23.25 -19.51 -16.14
C GLY A 215 -23.35 -20.22 -14.79
N SER A 216 -24.00 -21.38 -14.79
CA SER A 216 -24.15 -22.30 -13.66
C SER A 216 -22.87 -22.51 -12.82
N ALA A 217 -23.04 -22.52 -11.50
CA ALA A 217 -22.01 -22.70 -10.47
C ALA A 217 -21.14 -23.97 -10.62
N SER A 218 -21.50 -24.90 -11.52
CA SER A 218 -20.75 -26.14 -11.76
C SER A 218 -19.45 -25.97 -12.56
N SER A 219 -19.27 -24.87 -13.32
CA SER A 219 -18.07 -24.67 -14.16
C SER A 219 -16.89 -24.02 -13.45
N TYR A 220 -17.10 -23.38 -12.28
CA TYR A 220 -16.06 -22.65 -11.57
C TYR A 220 -15.08 -23.59 -10.86
N ALA A 221 -15.59 -24.66 -10.25
CA ALA A 221 -14.80 -25.67 -9.53
C ALA A 221 -13.89 -26.51 -10.45
N ARG A 222 -14.31 -26.77 -11.69
CA ARG A 222 -13.55 -27.60 -12.65
C ARG A 222 -12.34 -26.89 -13.26
N LYS A 223 -12.26 -25.55 -13.19
CA LYS A 223 -11.13 -24.74 -13.70
C LYS A 223 -9.99 -24.54 -12.69
N LEU A 224 -10.16 -24.96 -11.44
CA LEU A 224 -9.20 -24.72 -10.37
C LEU A 224 -8.06 -25.77 -10.29
N ASN A 225 -8.19 -26.92 -10.95
CA ASN A 225 -7.30 -28.09 -10.72
C ASN A 225 -6.46 -28.55 -11.92
N ARG A 226 -6.19 -27.69 -12.91
CA ARG A 226 -5.18 -28.00 -13.93
C ARG A 226 -4.07 -26.95 -13.84
N LYS A 227 -2.84 -27.38 -13.50
CA LYS A 227 -1.61 -26.59 -13.67
C LYS A 227 -1.41 -26.34 -15.18
N VAL A 228 -2.25 -25.48 -15.75
CA VAL A 228 -1.98 -24.85 -17.03
C VAL A 228 -1.12 -23.65 -16.69
N GLU A 229 0.11 -23.61 -17.18
CA GLU A 229 0.91 -22.39 -17.13
C GLU A 229 0.06 -21.26 -17.70
N ARG A 230 -0.22 -20.27 -16.87
CA ARG A 230 -1.03 -19.11 -17.26
C ARG A 230 -0.09 -18.03 -17.73
N SER A 231 -0.52 -17.26 -18.71
CA SER A 231 0.18 -16.04 -19.12
C SER A 231 0.43 -15.14 -17.91
N THR A 232 1.56 -14.44 -17.93
CA THR A 232 1.88 -13.41 -16.94
C THR A 232 1.86 -12.03 -17.59
N LEU A 233 1.66 -11.01 -16.77
CA LEU A 233 1.67 -9.62 -17.18
C LEU A 233 2.91 -8.96 -16.56
N ARG A 234 3.70 -8.30 -17.40
CA ARG A 234 4.80 -7.43 -17.00
C ARG A 234 4.37 -5.98 -17.09
N ILE A 235 4.72 -5.19 -16.08
CA ILE A 235 4.56 -3.73 -16.13
C ILE A 235 5.85 -3.04 -15.76
N SER A 236 6.24 -2.04 -16.56
CA SER A 236 7.44 -1.26 -16.31
C SER A 236 7.16 0.24 -16.30
N TRP A 237 7.86 0.93 -15.40
CA TRP A 237 7.89 2.39 -15.33
C TRP A 237 9.27 2.90 -14.90
N THR A 238 9.49 4.19 -15.11
CA THR A 238 10.70 4.88 -14.68
C THR A 238 10.36 5.90 -13.61
N PHE A 239 11.25 6.03 -12.63
CA PHE A 239 11.15 7.00 -11.55
C PHE A 239 12.52 7.62 -11.28
N ALA A 240 12.56 8.91 -10.98
CA ALA A 240 13.81 9.62 -10.67
C ALA A 240 13.81 10.03 -9.20
N PHE A 241 14.75 9.48 -8.43
CA PHE A 241 15.01 9.93 -7.07
C PHE A 241 15.79 11.23 -7.13
N THR A 242 15.22 12.31 -6.58
CA THR A 242 15.81 13.66 -6.63
C THR A 242 16.49 14.05 -5.32
N ARG A 243 16.26 13.27 -4.26
CA ARG A 243 16.77 13.51 -2.92
C ARG A 243 17.43 12.23 -2.39
N PRO A 244 18.63 12.32 -1.80
CA PRO A 244 19.17 11.24 -0.99
C PRO A 244 18.17 10.86 0.11
N ASP A 245 18.14 9.58 0.47
CA ASP A 245 17.32 9.00 1.53
C ASP A 245 15.79 9.10 1.36
N GLU A 246 15.30 9.61 0.22
CA GLU A 246 13.86 9.70 -0.04
C GLU A 246 13.22 8.32 -0.20
N VAL A 247 12.19 8.07 0.61
CA VAL A 247 11.36 6.88 0.47
C VAL A 247 10.21 7.18 -0.50
N ALA A 248 10.16 6.42 -1.58
CA ALA A 248 9.05 6.37 -2.51
C ALA A 248 8.19 5.14 -2.23
N TYR A 249 6.87 5.25 -2.37
CA TYR A 249 5.92 4.16 -2.24
C TYR A 249 5.21 3.95 -3.57
N PHE A 250 5.03 2.71 -3.99
CA PHE A 250 4.33 2.33 -5.21
C PHE A 250 3.24 1.31 -4.87
N ALA A 251 2.02 1.52 -5.39
CA ALA A 251 0.90 0.62 -5.16
C ALA A 251 0.05 0.43 -6.43
N MET A 252 -0.61 -0.72 -6.54
CA MET A 252 -1.50 -1.04 -7.66
C MET A 252 -2.62 0.01 -7.85
N CYS A 253 -3.22 0.47 -6.76
CA CYS A 253 -4.16 1.59 -6.71
C CYS A 253 -4.09 2.26 -5.33
N TYR A 254 -4.91 3.30 -5.08
CA TYR A 254 -4.93 4.01 -3.80
C TYR A 254 -5.14 3.04 -2.64
N PRO A 255 -4.13 2.85 -1.74
CA PRO A 255 -4.24 1.85 -0.70
C PRO A 255 -5.17 2.29 0.41
N TYR A 256 -5.90 1.32 0.96
CA TYR A 256 -6.74 1.50 2.14
C TYR A 256 -6.48 0.33 3.09
N SER A 257 -5.61 0.58 4.07
CA SER A 257 -5.08 -0.44 4.97
C SER A 257 -6.08 -0.78 6.09
N TYR A 258 -5.89 -1.92 6.76
CA TYR A 258 -6.74 -2.29 7.91
C TYR A 258 -6.56 -1.30 9.07
N LYS A 259 -5.34 -0.85 9.34
CA LYS A 259 -5.05 0.21 10.31
C LYS A 259 -5.75 1.53 9.95
N HIS A 260 -5.78 1.90 8.67
CA HIS A 260 -6.52 3.08 8.22
C HIS A 260 -8.03 2.93 8.51
N GLN A 261 -8.60 1.75 8.25
CA GLN A 261 -10.00 1.44 8.57
C GLN A 261 -10.31 1.67 10.05
N LEU A 262 -9.50 1.12 10.95
CA LEU A 262 -9.71 1.25 12.39
C LEU A 262 -9.70 2.72 12.81
N GLY A 263 -8.72 3.50 12.32
CA GLY A 263 -8.66 4.93 12.60
C GLY A 263 -9.82 5.74 12.01
N ALA A 264 -10.40 5.31 10.89
CA ALA A 264 -11.61 5.93 10.34
C ALA A 264 -12.83 5.65 11.23
N ILE A 265 -12.98 4.41 11.71
CA ILE A 265 -14.07 4.02 12.62
C ILE A 265 -13.99 4.80 13.94
N ASP A 266 -12.79 4.95 14.51
CA ASP A 266 -12.61 5.70 15.75
C ASP A 266 -13.01 7.18 15.57
N LYS A 267 -12.66 7.79 14.43
CA LYS A 267 -13.09 9.14 14.07
C LYS A 267 -14.60 9.25 13.88
N TRP A 268 -15.23 8.27 13.23
CA TRP A 268 -16.69 8.23 13.05
C TRP A 268 -17.42 8.14 14.38
N GLN A 269 -16.94 7.28 15.28
CA GLN A 269 -17.51 7.12 16.62
C GLN A 269 -17.39 8.43 17.43
N ALA A 270 -16.21 9.07 17.42
CA ALA A 270 -16.02 10.36 18.09
C ALA A 270 -16.92 11.46 17.52
N ARG A 271 -17.04 11.53 16.20
CA ARG A 271 -17.90 12.51 15.51
C ARG A 271 -19.38 12.30 15.81
N ALA A 272 -19.84 11.05 15.84
CA ALA A 272 -21.22 10.73 16.19
C ALA A 272 -21.53 11.08 17.65
N GLY A 273 -20.60 10.80 18.59
CA GLY A 273 -20.77 11.13 20.01
C GLY A 273 -20.80 12.62 20.31
N ALA A 274 -20.24 13.46 19.43
CA ALA A 274 -20.28 14.91 19.55
C ALA A 274 -21.50 15.56 18.88
N ALA A 275 -22.35 14.79 18.19
CA ALA A 275 -23.47 15.30 17.40
C ALA A 275 -24.81 14.89 18.02
N ASP A 276 -25.74 15.84 18.13
CA ASP A 276 -27.07 15.56 18.61
C ASP A 276 -27.89 14.75 17.61
N GLY A 277 -28.69 13.81 18.12
CA GLY A 277 -29.66 13.06 17.34
C GLY A 277 -29.08 11.97 16.44
N ILE A 278 -27.78 11.67 16.53
CA ILE A 278 -27.12 10.57 15.83
C ILE A 278 -26.91 9.40 16.79
N PHE A 279 -27.44 8.23 16.43
CA PHE A 279 -27.13 6.98 17.10
C PHE A 279 -26.03 6.26 16.31
N PHE A 280 -24.92 5.95 16.98
CA PHE A 280 -23.81 5.17 16.43
C PHE A 280 -23.40 4.09 17.43
N HIS A 281 -23.33 2.84 16.99
CA HIS A 281 -22.91 1.72 17.82
C HIS A 281 -21.95 0.83 17.05
N ARG A 282 -20.83 0.45 17.69
CA ARG A 282 -19.80 -0.42 17.14
C ARG A 282 -19.81 -1.74 17.89
N GLU A 283 -19.91 -2.84 17.15
CA GLU A 283 -19.88 -4.21 17.66
C GLU A 283 -18.81 -5.01 16.94
N VAL A 284 -18.26 -6.02 17.61
CA VAL A 284 -17.43 -7.03 16.95
C VAL A 284 -18.37 -8.04 16.29
N LEU A 285 -18.50 -8.00 14.97
CA LEU A 285 -19.32 -8.95 14.22
C LEU A 285 -18.76 -10.37 14.36
N ALA A 286 -17.46 -10.51 14.12
CA ALA A 286 -16.73 -11.76 14.12
C ALA A 286 -15.22 -11.51 14.30
N LEU A 287 -14.47 -12.59 14.52
CA LEU A 287 -13.02 -12.61 14.36
C LEU A 287 -12.68 -13.34 13.06
N SER A 288 -11.70 -12.81 12.32
CA SER A 288 -11.15 -13.46 11.13
C SER A 288 -10.32 -14.71 11.48
N LEU A 289 -9.81 -15.41 10.46
CA LEU A 289 -8.98 -16.61 10.67
C LEU A 289 -7.70 -16.32 11.46
N GLN A 290 -7.15 -15.13 11.34
CA GLN A 290 -6.00 -14.66 12.13
C GLN A 290 -6.40 -13.81 13.35
N GLY A 291 -7.67 -13.83 13.75
CA GLY A 291 -8.14 -13.17 14.97
C GLY A 291 -8.29 -11.66 14.86
N ARG A 292 -8.31 -11.08 13.66
CA ARG A 292 -8.61 -9.65 13.47
C ARG A 292 -10.10 -9.40 13.63
N VAL A 293 -10.43 -8.24 14.18
CA VAL A 293 -11.82 -7.80 14.37
C VAL A 293 -12.45 -7.51 13.01
N VAL A 294 -13.64 -8.07 12.81
CA VAL A 294 -14.58 -7.62 11.77
C VAL A 294 -15.63 -6.77 12.46
N ASP A 295 -15.63 -5.47 12.19
CA ASP A 295 -16.55 -4.51 12.82
C ASP A 295 -17.95 -4.55 12.17
N LEU A 296 -18.99 -4.48 13.01
CA LEU A 296 -20.36 -4.12 12.62
C LEU A 296 -20.69 -2.75 13.23
N LEU A 297 -21.01 -1.79 12.37
CA LEU A 297 -21.48 -0.47 12.78
C LEU A 297 -22.99 -0.36 12.58
N THR A 298 -23.68 0.21 13.55
CA THR A 298 -25.08 0.60 13.45
C THR A 298 -25.15 2.12 13.47
N LEU A 299 -25.70 2.72 12.42
CA LEU A 299 -25.83 4.17 12.27
C LEU A 299 -27.26 4.55 11.91
N THR A 300 -27.89 5.42 12.70
CA THR A 300 -29.24 5.94 12.44
C THR A 300 -29.47 7.24 13.24
N GLY A 301 -30.67 7.82 13.14
CA GLY A 301 -31.13 8.87 14.05
C GLY A 301 -31.68 8.28 15.35
N THR A 302 -31.58 9.00 16.47
CA THR A 302 -32.08 8.54 17.78
C THR A 302 -33.61 8.41 17.86
N ASN A 303 -34.34 8.95 16.87
CA ASN A 303 -35.79 8.86 16.80
C ASN A 303 -36.28 7.41 16.61
N GLY A 304 -37.35 7.03 17.31
CA GLY A 304 -38.02 5.74 17.12
C GLY A 304 -37.28 4.53 17.68
N ALA A 305 -36.33 4.73 18.59
CA ALA A 305 -35.70 3.66 19.35
C ALA A 305 -36.73 3.02 20.32
N SER A 306 -36.77 1.69 20.35
CA SER A 306 -37.50 0.90 21.34
C SER A 306 -36.68 0.72 22.63
N GLU A 307 -37.35 0.32 23.71
CA GLU A 307 -36.70 -0.20 24.91
C GLU A 307 -36.02 -1.55 24.64
N ASP A 308 -36.62 -2.36 23.76
CA ASP A 308 -36.08 -3.65 23.34
C ASP A 308 -34.75 -3.52 22.60
N ARG A 309 -33.85 -4.48 22.84
CA ARG A 309 -32.55 -4.57 22.16
C ARG A 309 -32.58 -5.58 21.02
N GLU A 310 -31.71 -5.36 20.04
CA GLU A 310 -31.49 -6.34 18.98
C GLU A 310 -31.11 -7.71 19.57
N PRO A 311 -31.73 -8.79 19.10
CA PRO A 311 -31.43 -10.13 19.60
C PRO A 311 -30.01 -10.52 19.22
N HIS A 312 -29.44 -11.46 19.97
CA HIS A 312 -28.26 -12.16 19.49
C HIS A 312 -28.72 -13.23 18.48
N CYS A 313 -28.07 -13.30 17.32
CA CYS A 313 -28.34 -14.37 16.37
C CYS A 313 -27.96 -15.73 16.99
N SER A 314 -28.59 -16.81 16.50
CA SER A 314 -28.19 -18.17 16.87
C SER A 314 -26.75 -18.42 16.39
N GLY A 315 -25.79 -18.38 17.31
CA GLY A 315 -24.35 -18.52 17.02
C GLY A 315 -23.48 -17.59 17.87
N THR A 316 -22.26 -17.36 17.40
CA THR A 316 -21.24 -16.50 18.05
C THR A 316 -21.14 -15.10 17.44
N THR A 317 -22.10 -14.68 16.61
CA THR A 317 -22.08 -13.39 15.88
C THR A 317 -23.34 -12.54 16.18
N PRO A 318 -23.20 -11.23 16.47
CA PRO A 318 -21.98 -10.55 16.89
C PRO A 318 -21.34 -11.23 18.12
N VAL A 319 -20.03 -11.08 18.27
CA VAL A 319 -19.28 -11.61 19.40
C VAL A 319 -19.81 -10.98 20.68
N ARG A 320 -20.25 -11.83 21.62
CA ARG A 320 -20.76 -11.39 22.92
C ARG A 320 -19.63 -10.72 23.71
N THR A 321 -19.79 -9.43 23.97
CA THR A 321 -18.89 -8.68 24.85
C THR A 321 -19.55 -8.55 26.22
N PRO A 322 -18.96 -9.09 27.30
CA PRO A 322 -19.53 -9.02 28.64
C PRO A 322 -19.84 -7.57 29.05
N GLY A 323 -21.07 -7.32 29.49
CA GLY A 323 -21.51 -5.98 29.92
C GLY A 323 -21.85 -5.00 28.79
N ALA A 324 -21.67 -5.36 27.52
CA ALA A 324 -22.10 -4.53 26.40
C ALA A 324 -23.56 -4.82 26.01
N GLU A 325 -24.37 -3.78 25.91
CA GLU A 325 -25.71 -3.88 25.34
C GLU A 325 -25.65 -3.88 23.81
N ARG A 326 -26.57 -4.60 23.17
CA ARG A 326 -26.80 -4.50 21.73
C ARG A 326 -27.58 -3.21 21.40
N PRO A 327 -27.58 -2.74 20.14
CA PRO A 327 -28.39 -1.60 19.72
C PRO A 327 -29.88 -1.76 20.09
N PRO A 328 -30.61 -0.68 20.40
CA PRO A 328 -32.07 -0.73 20.45
C PRO A 328 -32.66 -1.13 19.11
N LEU A 329 -33.86 -1.72 19.14
CA LEU A 329 -34.67 -1.91 17.96
C LEU A 329 -35.23 -0.57 17.45
N PHE A 330 -35.40 -0.46 16.13
CA PHE A 330 -36.11 0.66 15.50
C PHE A 330 -37.27 0.13 14.64
N PRO A 331 -38.39 -0.30 15.23
CA PRO A 331 -39.40 -1.12 14.56
C PRO A 331 -40.02 -0.47 13.30
N ALA A 332 -40.08 0.86 13.27
CA ALA A 332 -40.65 1.62 12.16
C ALA A 332 -39.62 1.95 11.05
N LYS A 333 -38.35 1.58 11.21
CA LYS A 333 -37.28 1.91 10.26
C LYS A 333 -36.80 0.66 9.51
N PRO A 334 -36.85 0.63 8.17
CA PRO A 334 -36.19 -0.42 7.40
C PRO A 334 -34.67 -0.38 7.56
N TYR A 335 -34.04 -1.54 7.42
CA TYR A 335 -32.60 -1.73 7.50
C TYR A 335 -31.93 -1.64 6.13
N VAL A 336 -30.77 -1.01 6.07
CA VAL A 336 -29.87 -0.98 4.91
C VAL A 336 -28.54 -1.59 5.30
N LEU A 337 -28.16 -2.70 4.65
CA LEU A 337 -26.87 -3.35 4.86
C LEU A 337 -25.85 -2.86 3.83
N LEU A 338 -24.72 -2.33 4.31
CA LEU A 338 -23.58 -1.94 3.49
C LEU A 338 -22.38 -2.78 3.90
N THR A 339 -21.71 -3.40 2.93
CA THR A 339 -20.48 -4.15 3.18
C THR A 339 -19.41 -3.77 2.16
N ALA A 340 -18.15 -3.88 2.57
CA ALA A 340 -17.02 -3.63 1.68
C ALA A 340 -15.87 -4.61 1.94
N ARG A 341 -14.96 -4.71 0.96
CA ARG A 341 -13.71 -5.47 1.06
C ARG A 341 -13.91 -6.96 1.37
N VAL A 342 -14.78 -7.60 0.59
CA VAL A 342 -14.79 -9.08 0.49
C VAL A 342 -13.49 -9.54 -0.16
N HIS A 343 -13.16 -8.96 -1.33
CA HIS A 343 -11.84 -9.07 -1.92
C HIS A 343 -10.91 -7.99 -1.35
N PRO A 344 -9.75 -8.36 -0.79
CA PRO A 344 -8.84 -7.41 -0.16
C PRO A 344 -8.29 -6.32 -1.07
N GLY A 345 -7.96 -6.64 -2.33
CA GLY A 345 -7.34 -5.71 -3.27
C GLY A 345 -8.28 -4.66 -3.86
N GLU A 346 -9.59 -4.79 -3.64
CA GLU A 346 -10.62 -3.88 -4.16
C GLU A 346 -10.79 -2.64 -3.24
N THR A 347 -9.69 -1.91 -3.02
CA THR A 347 -9.65 -0.72 -2.15
C THR A 347 -10.64 0.40 -2.50
N PRO A 348 -11.10 0.61 -3.76
CA PRO A 348 -12.10 1.64 -4.05
C PRO A 348 -13.38 1.46 -3.24
N ALA A 349 -13.76 0.23 -2.89
CA ALA A 349 -14.92 -0.03 -2.04
C ALA A 349 -14.79 0.62 -0.65
N SER A 350 -13.59 0.63 -0.06
CA SER A 350 -13.36 1.30 1.22
C SER A 350 -13.46 2.81 1.11
N HIS A 351 -12.93 3.41 0.04
CA HIS A 351 -13.03 4.85 -0.19
C HIS A 351 -14.47 5.30 -0.42
N VAL A 352 -15.24 4.55 -1.20
CA VAL A 352 -16.68 4.81 -1.40
C VAL A 352 -17.42 4.69 -0.07
N LEU A 353 -17.19 3.62 0.69
CA LEU A 353 -17.87 3.42 1.95
C LEU A 353 -17.51 4.51 2.98
N GLN A 354 -16.25 4.94 3.02
CA GLN A 354 -15.85 6.07 3.86
C GLN A 354 -16.64 7.33 3.51
N GLY A 355 -16.75 7.68 2.23
CA GLY A 355 -17.55 8.83 1.79
C GLY A 355 -19.03 8.70 2.17
N VAL A 356 -19.60 7.50 2.06
CA VAL A 356 -20.99 7.22 2.50
C VAL A 356 -21.15 7.47 4.00
N VAL A 357 -20.26 6.94 4.84
CA VAL A 357 -20.34 7.14 6.30
C VAL A 357 -20.10 8.60 6.68
N ASP A 358 -19.12 9.25 6.07
CA ASP A 358 -18.83 10.68 6.30
C ASP A 358 -20.02 11.57 5.95
N PHE A 359 -20.73 11.24 4.87
CA PHE A 359 -21.99 11.90 4.48
C PHE A 359 -23.12 11.59 5.47
N LEU A 360 -23.32 10.32 5.84
CA LEU A 360 -24.32 9.91 6.82
C LEU A 360 -24.07 10.48 8.23
N LEU A 361 -22.86 10.95 8.54
CA LEU A 361 -22.54 11.66 9.79
C LEU A 361 -22.57 13.19 9.65
N SER A 362 -22.92 13.72 8.47
CA SER A 362 -22.96 15.16 8.22
C SER A 362 -24.26 15.82 8.68
N SER A 363 -24.20 17.14 8.81
CA SER A 363 -25.35 18.02 9.04
C SER A 363 -26.19 18.26 7.78
N ASP A 364 -25.85 17.65 6.65
CA ASP A 364 -26.65 17.73 5.41
C ASP A 364 -28.08 17.23 5.67
N SER A 365 -29.07 17.98 5.21
CA SER A 365 -30.49 17.68 5.44
C SER A 365 -30.91 16.33 4.82
N ARG A 366 -30.29 15.92 3.72
CA ARG A 366 -30.50 14.61 3.09
C ARG A 366 -29.96 13.49 3.97
N ALA A 367 -28.78 13.69 4.57
CA ALA A 367 -28.22 12.75 5.52
C ALA A 367 -29.09 12.64 6.78
N ALA A 368 -29.59 13.76 7.30
CA ALA A 368 -30.54 13.77 8.42
C ALA A 368 -31.85 13.04 8.09
N ALA A 369 -32.40 13.25 6.89
CA ALA A 369 -33.57 12.51 6.42
C ALA A 369 -33.30 11.00 6.34
N LEU A 370 -32.16 10.59 5.78
CA LEU A 370 -31.77 9.17 5.74
C LEU A 370 -31.69 8.56 7.14
N ARG A 371 -31.02 9.24 8.09
CA ARG A 371 -30.94 8.79 9.49
C ARG A 371 -32.32 8.71 10.18
N LYS A 372 -33.24 9.62 9.83
CA LYS A 372 -34.60 9.63 10.35
C LYS A 372 -35.40 8.40 9.90
N HIS A 373 -35.15 7.89 8.70
CA HIS A 373 -35.97 6.84 8.06
C HIS A 373 -35.34 5.44 8.05
N TYR A 374 -34.01 5.33 8.11
CA TYR A 374 -33.31 4.04 7.94
C TYR A 374 -32.39 3.72 9.11
N VAL A 375 -32.18 2.42 9.35
CA VAL A 375 -31.07 1.91 10.15
C VAL A 375 -30.00 1.36 9.22
N PHE A 376 -28.80 1.94 9.26
CA PHE A 376 -27.67 1.44 8.48
C PHE A 376 -26.88 0.43 9.31
N LYS A 377 -26.73 -0.79 8.77
CA LYS A 377 -25.81 -1.82 9.27
C LYS A 377 -24.62 -1.85 8.33
N ILE A 378 -23.43 -1.62 8.84
CA ILE A 378 -22.25 -1.40 8.02
C ILE A 378 -21.15 -2.35 8.47
N VAL A 379 -20.64 -3.17 7.55
CA VAL A 379 -19.45 -4.01 7.75
C VAL A 379 -18.32 -3.43 6.91
N PRO A 380 -17.45 -2.59 7.50
CA PRO A 380 -16.54 -1.77 6.72
C PRO A 380 -15.43 -2.55 6.01
N MET A 381 -15.06 -3.72 6.55
CA MET A 381 -14.08 -4.63 5.98
C MET A 381 -14.41 -6.07 6.34
N ILE A 382 -14.84 -6.86 5.35
CA ILE A 382 -15.15 -8.28 5.55
C ILE A 382 -13.87 -9.13 5.68
N ASN A 383 -12.82 -8.81 4.92
CA ASN A 383 -11.60 -9.62 4.84
C ASN A 383 -10.37 -8.87 5.39
N PRO A 384 -10.29 -8.61 6.71
CA PRO A 384 -9.18 -7.87 7.30
C PRO A 384 -7.84 -8.63 7.23
N ASP A 385 -7.87 -9.96 7.15
CA ASP A 385 -6.65 -10.77 7.04
C ASP A 385 -5.99 -10.56 5.68
N GLY A 386 -6.73 -10.78 4.60
CA GLY A 386 -6.18 -10.59 3.26
C GLY A 386 -5.75 -9.14 3.02
N VAL A 387 -6.42 -8.16 3.63
CA VAL A 387 -5.99 -6.76 3.54
C VAL A 387 -4.66 -6.55 4.24
N ALA A 388 -4.53 -6.97 5.49
CA ALA A 388 -3.29 -6.79 6.25
C ALA A 388 -2.10 -7.48 5.58
N LEU A 389 -2.36 -8.60 4.92
CA LEU A 389 -1.37 -9.45 4.24
C LEU A 389 -1.10 -9.06 2.77
N GLY A 390 -1.72 -8.00 2.24
CA GLY A 390 -1.49 -7.56 0.86
C GLY A 390 -1.98 -8.55 -0.19
N HIS A 391 -3.09 -9.23 0.05
CA HIS A 391 -3.73 -10.12 -0.92
C HIS A 391 -4.60 -9.32 -1.90
N TYR A 392 -5.00 -9.96 -3.00
CA TYR A 392 -5.96 -9.41 -3.95
C TYR A 392 -7.38 -9.96 -3.76
N ARG A 393 -7.56 -11.28 -3.63
CA ARG A 393 -8.88 -11.92 -3.70
C ARG A 393 -9.23 -12.84 -2.54
#